data_AF-A0A1Y0BWW0-F1
#
_entry.id   AF-A0A1Y0BWW0-F1
#
_cell.length_a   1.000
_cell.length_b   1.000
_cell.length_c   1.000
_cell.angle_alpha   90.00
_cell.angle_beta   90.00
_cell.angle_gamma   90.00
#
_symmetry.space_group_name_H-M   'P 1'
#
loop_
_entity.id
_entity.type
_entity.pdbx_description
1 polymer ?
#
loop_
_entity_poly.entity_id
_entity_poly.type
_entity_poly.pdbx_seq_one_letter_code
_entity_poly.pdbx_strand_id
1 'polypeptide(L)'
;MVGAVSRTVDVAAESSPWSPREAELLAITLRLLQEHGYDRLTVDAVAATARASKATVYRRWPSKGELVLAAFIEGIRQVAVPPETGSLHGDLLRVGQVICEQAHQHGTTIRAVLTEVSRDPALSDAMQHQFLDQRKAMLELILREAVARGEISESAISDELWDLMPGYLIYRSIIPNRPPTAETVQALVDNVMIPSLTRPVE
;
A
#
# COMPACT_ATOMS: atom_id res chain seq x y z
N MET A 1 16.17 23.85 -30.58
CA MET A 1 16.80 22.60 -30.13
C MET A 1 17.26 22.77 -28.68
N VAL A 2 16.34 22.66 -27.73
CA VAL A 2 16.65 22.62 -26.30
C VAL A 2 16.33 21.21 -25.84
N GLY A 3 17.35 20.49 -25.38
CA GLY A 3 17.30 19.07 -25.10
C GLY A 3 16.33 18.75 -23.96
N ALA A 4 15.40 17.84 -24.23
CA ALA A 4 14.66 17.15 -23.21
C ALA A 4 15.65 16.33 -22.38
N VAL A 5 15.84 16.72 -21.12
CA VAL A 5 16.49 15.86 -20.13
C VAL A 5 15.48 14.75 -19.83
N SER A 6 15.52 13.66 -20.60
CA SER A 6 14.95 12.38 -20.16
C SER A 6 15.72 11.98 -18.91
N ARG A 7 15.19 12.34 -17.75
CA ARG A 7 15.62 11.77 -16.48
C ARG A 7 14.89 10.43 -16.37
N THR A 8 15.46 9.40 -16.99
CA THR A 8 15.15 8.01 -16.69
C THR A 8 15.41 7.81 -15.20
N VAL A 9 14.36 7.93 -14.39
CA VAL A 9 14.37 7.32 -13.08
C VAL A 9 14.34 5.84 -13.38
N ASP A 10 15.47 5.18 -13.18
CA ASP A 10 15.59 3.73 -13.14
C ASP A 10 14.88 3.24 -11.88
N VAL A 11 13.56 3.45 -11.79
CA VAL A 11 12.69 2.64 -10.95
C VAL A 11 12.57 1.35 -11.72
N ALA A 12 13.63 0.54 -11.69
CA ALA A 12 13.54 -0.85 -12.04
C ALA A 12 12.24 -1.36 -11.43
N ALA A 13 11.33 -1.88 -12.25
CA ALA A 13 10.19 -2.64 -11.77
C ALA A 13 10.78 -3.73 -10.88
N GLU A 14 10.89 -3.47 -9.57
CA GLU A 14 11.65 -4.32 -8.67
C GLU A 14 10.97 -5.67 -8.71
N SER A 15 11.65 -6.62 -9.34
CA SER A 15 11.31 -8.02 -9.28
C SER A 15 11.03 -8.36 -7.82
N SER A 16 9.93 -9.05 -7.57
CA SER A 16 9.57 -9.53 -6.24
C SER A 16 10.83 -9.97 -5.47
N PRO A 17 11.06 -9.50 -4.22
CA PRO A 17 12.24 -9.85 -3.43
C PRO A 17 12.21 -11.34 -3.03
N TRP A 18 11.12 -12.03 -3.36
CA TRP A 18 10.89 -13.43 -3.12
C TRP A 18 11.34 -14.27 -4.30
N SER A 19 11.99 -15.39 -4.01
CA SER A 19 12.18 -16.43 -5.03
C SER A 19 10.81 -16.89 -5.58
N PRO A 20 10.75 -17.47 -6.80
CA PRO A 20 9.49 -17.97 -7.37
C PRO A 20 8.73 -18.91 -6.43
N ARG A 21 9.46 -19.70 -5.64
CA ARG A 21 8.88 -20.63 -4.67
C ARG A 21 8.29 -19.94 -3.44
N GLU A 22 8.93 -18.87 -2.97
CA GLU A 22 8.40 -18.06 -1.87
C GLU A 22 7.19 -17.25 -2.33
N ALA A 23 7.23 -16.66 -3.52
CA ALA A 23 6.09 -15.97 -4.11
C ALA A 23 4.86 -16.89 -4.26
N GLU A 24 5.06 -18.15 -4.68
CA GLU A 24 4.00 -19.16 -4.72
C GLU A 24 3.40 -19.42 -3.33
N LEU A 25 4.23 -19.58 -2.30
CA LEU A 25 3.80 -19.78 -0.91
C LEU A 25 2.99 -18.58 -0.38
N LEU A 26 3.44 -17.36 -0.68
CA LEU A 26 2.75 -16.12 -0.30
C LEU A 26 1.41 -15.99 -1.02
N ALA A 27 1.34 -16.28 -2.31
CA ALA A 27 0.09 -16.27 -3.07
C ALA A 27 -0.92 -17.30 -2.53
N ILE A 28 -0.46 -18.51 -2.18
CA ILE A 28 -1.30 -19.54 -1.56
C ILE A 28 -1.81 -19.08 -0.19
N THR A 29 -0.93 -18.47 0.60
CA THR A 29 -1.28 -17.93 1.92
C THR A 29 -2.35 -16.85 1.80
N LEU A 30 -2.17 -15.89 0.89
CA LEU A 30 -3.12 -14.81 0.66
C LEU A 30 -4.50 -15.36 0.24
N ARG A 31 -4.52 -16.32 -0.68
CA ARG A 31 -5.76 -16.97 -1.10
C ARG A 31 -6.48 -17.66 0.06
N LEU A 32 -5.77 -18.49 0.84
CA LEU A 32 -6.36 -19.17 1.99
C LEU A 32 -6.82 -18.19 3.08
N LEU A 33 -6.10 -17.08 3.24
CA LEU A 33 -6.48 -15.99 4.15
C LEU A 33 -7.78 -15.32 3.71
N GLN A 34 -7.95 -15.07 2.41
CA GLN A 34 -9.18 -14.52 1.84
C GLN A 34 -10.36 -15.50 1.95
N GLU A 35 -10.13 -16.80 1.74
CA GLU A 35 -11.16 -17.84 1.78
C GLU A 35 -11.64 -18.18 3.19
N HIS A 36 -10.74 -18.15 4.18
CA HIS A 36 -11.02 -18.69 5.52
C HIS A 36 -10.93 -17.66 6.64
N GLY A 37 -10.34 -16.50 6.36
CA GLY A 37 -9.99 -15.51 7.38
C GLY A 37 -8.77 -15.93 8.21
N TYR A 38 -8.27 -14.98 8.99
CA TYR A 38 -7.03 -15.17 9.76
C TYR A 38 -7.15 -16.32 10.75
N ASP A 39 -8.21 -16.38 11.56
CA ASP A 39 -8.33 -17.37 12.64
C ASP A 39 -8.28 -18.82 12.15
N ARG A 40 -8.86 -19.10 10.98
CA ARG A 40 -8.92 -20.45 10.40
C ARG A 40 -7.71 -20.79 9.52
N LEU A 41 -6.90 -19.80 9.15
CA LEU A 41 -5.65 -20.04 8.42
C LEU A 41 -4.64 -20.75 9.32
N THR A 42 -4.08 -21.86 8.83
CA THR A 42 -2.99 -22.60 9.49
C THR A 42 -1.78 -22.73 8.57
N VAL A 43 -0.57 -22.70 9.15
CA VAL A 43 0.68 -22.92 8.41
C VAL A 43 0.73 -24.34 7.82
N ASP A 44 0.09 -25.31 8.49
CA ASP A 44 -0.03 -26.69 7.97
C ASP A 44 -0.86 -26.75 6.69
N ALA A 45 -2.00 -26.04 6.65
CA ALA A 45 -2.80 -25.95 5.43
C ALA A 45 -2.02 -25.29 4.28
N VAL A 46 -1.33 -24.18 4.56
CA VAL A 46 -0.46 -23.51 3.57
C VAL A 46 0.59 -24.45 3.03
N ALA A 47 1.35 -25.12 3.92
CA ALA A 47 2.43 -26.02 3.54
C ALA A 47 1.89 -27.22 2.72
N ALA A 48 0.77 -27.81 3.13
CA ALA A 48 0.14 -28.90 2.41
C ALA A 48 -0.32 -28.47 1.01
N THR A 49 -1.02 -27.34 0.89
CA THR A 49 -1.49 -26.81 -0.40
C THR A 49 -0.33 -26.45 -1.32
N ALA A 50 0.73 -25.85 -0.78
CA ALA A 50 1.94 -25.50 -1.54
C ALA A 50 2.84 -26.70 -1.84
N ARG A 51 2.58 -27.90 -1.28
CA ARG A 51 3.50 -29.05 -1.32
C ARG A 51 4.89 -28.71 -0.77
N ALA A 52 4.92 -27.94 0.31
CA ALA A 52 6.12 -27.58 1.06
C ALA A 52 6.14 -28.28 2.42
N SER A 53 7.32 -28.34 3.05
CA SER A 53 7.39 -28.75 4.45
C SER A 53 7.09 -27.56 5.38
N LYS A 54 6.48 -27.81 6.53
CA LYS A 54 6.26 -26.79 7.57
C LYS A 54 7.57 -26.14 8.01
N ALA A 55 8.64 -26.93 8.12
CA ALA A 55 9.98 -26.46 8.44
C ALA A 55 10.52 -25.46 7.41
N THR A 56 10.23 -25.67 6.11
CA THR A 56 10.59 -24.73 5.05
C THR A 56 9.89 -23.39 5.23
N VAL A 57 8.61 -23.40 5.60
CA VAL A 57 7.83 -22.17 5.83
C VAL A 57 8.35 -21.42 7.05
N TYR A 58 8.51 -22.09 8.20
CA TYR A 58 8.99 -21.43 9.43
C TYR A 58 10.43 -20.92 9.35
N ARG A 59 11.28 -21.55 8.53
CA ARG A 59 12.64 -21.03 8.29
C ARG A 59 12.61 -19.64 7.66
N ARG A 60 11.59 -19.34 6.84
CA ARG A 60 11.46 -18.04 6.16
C ARG A 60 10.57 -17.06 6.92
N TRP A 61 9.48 -17.56 7.49
CA TRP A 61 8.53 -16.79 8.29
C TRP A 61 8.34 -17.48 9.64
N PRO A 62 9.12 -17.08 10.66
CA PRO A 62 9.08 -17.66 12.01
C PRO A 62 7.69 -17.76 12.64
N SER A 63 6.77 -16.86 12.30
CA SER A 63 5.40 -16.83 12.82
C SER A 63 4.34 -16.84 11.72
N LYS A 64 3.11 -17.23 12.08
CA LYS A 64 1.93 -17.10 11.20
C LYS A 64 1.68 -15.63 10.84
N GLY A 65 1.89 -14.72 11.79
CA GLY A 65 1.73 -13.27 11.58
C GLY A 65 2.69 -12.76 10.51
N GLU A 66 3.97 -13.14 10.58
CA GLU A 66 4.97 -12.74 9.58
C GLU A 66 4.67 -13.33 8.19
N LEU A 67 4.22 -14.58 8.13
CA LEU A 67 3.80 -15.20 6.87
C LEU A 67 2.61 -14.45 6.24
N VAL A 68 1.61 -14.10 7.07
CA VAL A 68 0.42 -13.37 6.63
C VAL A 68 0.77 -11.95 6.20
N LEU A 69 1.61 -11.24 6.95
CA LEU A 69 2.05 -9.89 6.61
C LEU A 69 2.82 -9.89 5.28
N ALA A 70 3.77 -10.82 5.10
CA ALA A 70 4.50 -10.95 3.84
C ALA A 70 3.56 -11.29 2.68
N ALA A 71 2.58 -12.18 2.88
CA ALA A 71 1.61 -12.54 1.86
C ALA A 71 0.69 -11.38 1.48
N PHE A 72 0.29 -10.59 2.49
CA PHE A 72 -0.47 -9.37 2.30
C PHE A 72 0.33 -8.35 1.49
N ILE A 73 1.52 -7.99 1.95
CA ILE A 73 2.40 -7.00 1.29
C ILE A 73 2.67 -7.41 -0.16
N GLU A 74 2.97 -8.69 -0.40
CA GLU A 74 3.18 -9.20 -1.76
C GLU A 74 1.91 -9.14 -2.61
N GLY A 75 0.76 -9.51 -2.03
CA GLY A 75 -0.53 -9.50 -2.71
C GLY A 75 -0.97 -8.11 -3.16
N ILE A 76 -0.69 -7.11 -2.34
CA ILE A 76 -1.02 -5.70 -2.63
C ILE A 76 0.16 -4.94 -3.23
N ARG A 77 1.23 -5.64 -3.63
CA ARG A 77 2.38 -5.07 -4.34
C ARG A 77 1.96 -4.70 -5.75
N GLN A 78 1.18 -3.64 -5.88
CA GLN A 78 1.25 -2.80 -7.05
C GLN A 78 2.54 -1.99 -6.91
N VAL A 79 3.42 -2.06 -7.92
CA VAL A 79 4.65 -1.28 -7.97
C VAL A 79 4.27 0.14 -7.58
N ALA A 80 4.88 0.66 -6.53
CA ALA A 80 4.65 2.01 -6.05
C ALA A 80 5.31 3.02 -7.00
N VAL A 81 5.02 2.90 -8.30
CA VAL A 81 5.42 3.87 -9.31
C VAL A 81 4.48 5.06 -9.13
N PRO A 82 5.03 6.25 -8.86
CA PRO A 82 4.27 7.48 -8.90
C PRO A 82 3.50 7.58 -10.22
N PRO A 83 2.19 7.86 -10.19
CA PRO A 83 1.48 8.21 -11.41
C PRO A 83 2.13 9.43 -12.06
N GLU A 84 2.21 9.43 -13.39
CA GLU A 84 2.70 10.57 -14.17
C GLU A 84 1.55 11.13 -15.01
N THR A 85 0.48 11.60 -14.36
CA THR A 85 -0.69 12.14 -15.06
C THR A 85 -0.46 13.57 -15.59
N GLY A 86 0.58 14.23 -15.09
CA GLY A 86 0.94 15.60 -15.46
C GLY A 86 0.37 16.69 -14.55
N SER A 87 -0.38 16.34 -13.50
CA SER A 87 -0.84 17.27 -12.46
C SER A 87 -0.94 16.58 -11.10
N LEU A 88 -0.73 17.34 -10.03
CA LEU A 88 -0.88 16.85 -8.66
C LEU A 88 -2.27 16.26 -8.42
N HIS A 89 -3.30 16.93 -8.95
CA HIS A 89 -4.69 16.48 -8.85
C HIS A 89 -4.89 15.09 -9.47
N GLY A 90 -4.41 14.90 -10.72
CA GLY A 90 -4.52 13.62 -11.40
C GLY A 90 -3.75 12.50 -10.70
N ASP A 91 -2.56 12.81 -10.17
CA ASP A 91 -1.73 11.84 -9.47
C ASP A 91 -2.39 11.40 -8.16
N LEU A 92 -2.93 12.34 -7.36
CA LEU A 92 -3.68 12.04 -6.14
C LEU A 92 -4.94 11.21 -6.42
N LEU A 93 -5.69 11.51 -7.49
CA LEU A 93 -6.83 10.69 -7.89
C LEU A 93 -6.42 9.26 -8.21
N ARG A 94 -5.32 9.08 -8.95
CA ARG A 94 -4.84 7.75 -9.32
C ARG A 94 -4.40 6.94 -8.11
N VAL A 95 -3.68 7.56 -7.16
CA VAL A 95 -3.31 6.93 -5.88
C VAL A 95 -4.56 6.51 -5.10
N GLY A 96 -5.53 7.41 -4.94
CA GLY A 96 -6.76 7.12 -4.21
C GLY A 96 -7.60 6.01 -4.86
N GLN A 97 -7.64 5.94 -6.20
CA GLN A 97 -8.28 4.87 -6.94
C GLN A 97 -7.63 3.51 -6.69
N VAL A 98 -6.30 3.45 -6.64
CA VAL A 98 -5.57 2.21 -6.27
C VAL A 98 -5.94 1.79 -4.85
N ILE A 99 -5.90 2.70 -3.88
CA ILE A 99 -6.29 2.39 -2.48
C ILE A 99 -7.74 1.92 -2.42
N CYS A 100 -8.64 2.55 -3.18
CA CYS A 100 -10.04 2.18 -3.29
C CYS A 100 -10.21 0.75 -3.84
N GLU A 101 -9.52 0.38 -4.91
CA GLU A 101 -9.53 -0.97 -5.47
C GLU A 101 -9.02 -2.00 -4.45
N GLN A 102 -7.89 -1.70 -3.79
CA GLN A 102 -7.31 -2.57 -2.76
C GLN A 102 -8.25 -2.75 -1.56
N ALA A 103 -8.93 -1.68 -1.13
CA ALA A 103 -9.91 -1.74 -0.05
C ALA A 103 -11.10 -2.65 -0.38
N HIS A 104 -11.50 -2.74 -1.65
CA HIS A 104 -12.56 -3.66 -2.09
C HIS A 104 -12.06 -5.10 -2.22
N GLN A 105 -10.91 -5.30 -2.86
CA GLN A 105 -10.36 -6.63 -3.14
C GLN A 105 -9.86 -7.34 -1.87
N HIS A 106 -9.29 -6.57 -0.94
CA HIS A 106 -8.56 -7.10 0.22
C HIS A 106 -9.13 -6.64 1.57
N GLY A 107 -10.32 -6.02 1.63
CA GLY A 107 -10.84 -5.41 2.86
C GLY A 107 -10.84 -6.32 4.10
N THR A 108 -11.22 -7.59 3.94
CA THR A 108 -11.17 -8.59 5.04
C THR A 108 -9.74 -8.93 5.46
N THR A 109 -8.83 -9.01 4.49
CA THR A 109 -7.40 -9.25 4.72
C THR A 109 -6.75 -8.06 5.42
N ILE A 110 -7.01 -6.83 4.96
CA ILE A 110 -6.51 -5.60 5.58
C ILE A 110 -6.97 -5.53 7.03
N ARG A 111 -8.25 -5.81 7.32
CA ARG A 111 -8.80 -5.83 8.69
C ARG A 111 -8.05 -6.83 9.59
N ALA A 112 -7.79 -8.04 9.07
CA ALA A 112 -7.04 -9.05 9.80
C ALA A 112 -5.60 -8.61 10.09
N VAL A 113 -4.89 -8.12 9.08
CA VAL A 113 -3.51 -7.64 9.21
C VAL A 113 -3.40 -6.50 10.21
N LEU A 114 -4.28 -5.50 10.13
CA LEU A 114 -4.29 -4.37 11.08
C LEU A 114 -4.54 -4.83 12.52
N THR A 115 -5.38 -5.85 12.72
CA THR A 115 -5.64 -6.41 14.05
C THR A 115 -4.37 -7.03 14.62
N GLU A 116 -3.63 -7.80 13.83
CA GLU A 116 -2.42 -8.46 14.30
C GLU A 116 -1.24 -7.49 14.48
N VAL A 117 -1.06 -6.55 13.54
CA VAL A 117 -0.09 -5.46 13.65
C VAL A 117 -0.31 -4.63 14.92
N SER A 118 -1.56 -4.40 15.32
CA SER A 118 -1.87 -3.65 16.55
C SER A 118 -1.50 -4.39 17.85
N ARG A 119 -1.27 -5.71 17.78
CA ARG A 119 -1.00 -6.58 18.94
C ARG A 119 0.46 -7.01 19.05
N ASP A 120 1.20 -6.98 17.94
CA ASP A 120 2.58 -7.46 17.87
C ASP A 120 3.52 -6.34 17.37
N PRO A 121 4.39 -5.81 18.25
CA PRO A 121 5.35 -4.77 17.87
C PRO A 121 6.29 -5.17 16.73
N ALA A 122 6.66 -6.46 16.61
CA ALA A 122 7.53 -6.92 15.54
C ALA A 122 6.81 -6.89 14.18
N LEU A 123 5.51 -7.20 14.14
CA LEU A 123 4.70 -7.06 12.93
C LEU A 123 4.45 -5.59 12.59
N SER A 124 4.29 -4.73 13.60
CA SER A 124 4.19 -3.28 13.38
C SER A 124 5.45 -2.71 12.76
N ASP A 125 6.62 -3.09 13.27
CA ASP A 125 7.91 -2.69 12.71
C ASP A 125 8.08 -3.18 11.27
N ALA A 126 7.74 -4.44 11.01
CA ALA A 126 7.78 -5.00 9.66
C ALA A 126 6.80 -4.30 8.70
N MET A 127 5.58 -3.97 9.15
CA MET A 127 4.60 -3.24 8.34
C MET A 127 5.09 -1.83 8.01
N GLN A 128 5.73 -1.16 8.96
CA GLN A 128 6.32 0.16 8.75
C GLN A 128 7.39 0.11 7.65
N HIS A 129 8.43 -0.72 7.85
CA HIS A 129 9.59 -0.74 6.98
C HIS A 129 9.36 -1.41 5.62
N GLN A 130 8.56 -2.48 5.57
CA GLN A 130 8.37 -3.26 4.34
C GLN A 130 7.25 -2.73 3.46
N PHE A 131 6.40 -1.82 3.97
CA PHE A 131 5.23 -1.34 3.22
C PHE A 131 5.00 0.16 3.35
N LEU A 132 4.85 0.70 4.55
CA LEU A 132 4.45 2.11 4.73
C LEU A 132 5.53 3.08 4.24
N ASP A 133 6.80 2.79 4.49
CA ASP A 133 7.92 3.64 4.05
C ASP A 133 7.99 3.75 2.52
N GLN A 134 7.76 2.65 1.80
CA GLN A 134 7.72 2.67 0.33
C GLN A 134 6.56 3.52 -0.20
N ARG A 135 5.39 3.42 0.43
CA ARG A 135 4.21 4.22 0.03
C ARG A 135 4.41 5.70 0.34
N LYS A 136 5.02 6.02 1.49
CA LYS A 136 5.40 7.40 1.85
C LYS A 136 6.37 7.98 0.83
N ALA A 137 7.43 7.25 0.47
CA ALA A 137 8.41 7.69 -0.52
C ALA A 137 7.78 7.95 -1.91
N MET A 138 6.83 7.11 -2.35
CA MET A 138 6.08 7.31 -3.60
C MET A 138 5.27 8.61 -3.57
N LEU A 139 4.48 8.84 -2.52
CA LEU A 139 3.71 10.09 -2.40
C LEU A 139 4.64 11.32 -2.25
N GLU A 140 5.79 11.17 -1.61
CA GLU A 140 6.80 12.23 -1.52
C GLU A 140 7.33 12.65 -2.88
N LEU A 141 7.57 11.70 -3.78
CA LEU A 141 7.97 12.04 -5.15
C LEU A 141 6.88 12.85 -5.87
N ILE A 142 5.61 12.43 -5.76
CA ILE A 142 4.46 13.13 -6.37
C ILE A 142 4.41 14.59 -5.90
N LEU A 143 4.53 14.83 -4.59
CA LEU A 143 4.48 16.20 -4.04
C LEU A 143 5.69 17.03 -4.48
N ARG A 144 6.90 16.45 -4.48
CA ARG A 144 8.11 17.16 -4.94
C ARG A 144 8.03 17.53 -6.41
N GLU A 145 7.46 16.66 -7.25
CA GLU A 145 7.23 16.98 -8.67
C GLU A 145 6.18 18.08 -8.85
N ALA A 146 5.12 18.08 -8.04
CA ALA A 146 4.13 19.16 -8.04
C ALA A 146 4.74 20.52 -7.66
N VAL A 147 5.67 20.54 -6.68
CA VAL A 147 6.47 21.73 -6.34
C VAL A 147 7.32 22.16 -7.55
N ALA A 148 8.01 21.23 -8.21
CA ALA A 148 8.83 21.52 -9.38
C ALA A 148 8.03 22.10 -10.55
N ARG A 149 6.74 21.71 -10.68
CA ARG A 149 5.79 22.27 -11.66
C ARG A 149 5.15 23.59 -11.20
N GLY A 150 5.38 24.02 -9.97
CA GLY A 150 4.80 25.24 -9.39
C GLY A 150 3.32 25.12 -9.01
N GLU A 151 2.79 23.91 -8.86
CA GLU A 151 1.40 23.68 -8.47
C GLU A 151 1.15 23.97 -6.97
N ILE A 152 2.17 23.74 -6.13
CA ILE A 152 2.13 23.93 -4.67
C ILE A 152 3.45 24.52 -4.16
N SER A 153 3.43 25.12 -2.97
CA SER A 153 4.65 25.54 -2.26
C SER A 153 5.31 24.34 -1.56
N GLU A 154 6.65 24.33 -1.44
CA GLU A 154 7.36 23.32 -0.66
C GLU A 154 6.92 23.32 0.82
N SER A 155 6.56 24.49 1.35
CA SER A 155 6.03 24.66 2.70
C SER A 155 4.65 24.01 2.92
N ALA A 156 3.96 23.58 1.86
CA ALA A 156 2.69 22.87 1.96
C ALA A 156 2.87 21.37 2.25
N ILE A 157 4.09 20.83 2.10
CA ILE A 157 4.39 19.43 2.39
C ILE A 157 4.52 19.24 3.91
N SER A 158 3.66 18.40 4.50
CA SER A 158 3.70 18.03 5.91
C SER A 158 3.54 16.52 6.08
N ASP A 159 4.05 15.99 7.21
CA ASP A 159 4.00 14.55 7.49
C ASP A 159 2.57 14.05 7.71
N GLU A 160 1.66 14.89 8.17
CA GLU A 160 0.26 14.55 8.41
C GLU A 160 -0.51 14.26 7.12
N LEU A 161 -0.04 14.75 5.97
CA LEU A 161 -0.70 14.52 4.67
C LEU A 161 -0.62 13.06 4.22
N TRP A 162 0.44 12.34 4.64
CA TRP A 162 0.65 10.94 4.24
C TRP A 162 -0.47 10.03 4.75
N ASP A 163 -0.96 10.31 5.97
CA ASP A 163 -1.96 9.48 6.64
C ASP A 163 -3.38 9.80 6.18
N LEU A 164 -3.60 11.00 5.63
CA LEU A 164 -4.95 11.51 5.36
C LEU A 164 -5.73 10.62 4.37
N MET A 165 -5.16 10.35 3.20
CA MET A 165 -5.83 9.57 2.16
C MET A 165 -6.02 8.10 2.54
N PRO A 166 -4.97 7.32 2.83
CA PRO A 166 -5.14 5.92 3.23
C PRO A 166 -5.94 5.81 4.54
N GLY A 167 -5.71 6.69 5.52
CA GLY A 167 -6.44 6.69 6.79
C GLY A 167 -7.94 6.85 6.59
N TYR A 168 -8.37 7.84 5.80
CA TYR A 168 -9.80 8.06 5.53
C TYR A 168 -10.43 6.88 4.75
N LEU A 169 -9.79 6.44 3.66
CA LEU A 169 -10.35 5.40 2.78
C LEU A 169 -10.42 4.04 3.47
N ILE A 170 -9.36 3.66 4.20
CA ILE A 170 -9.28 2.40 4.94
C ILE A 170 -10.19 2.42 6.16
N TYR A 171 -10.25 3.52 6.92
CA TYR A 171 -11.20 3.65 8.04
C TYR A 171 -12.63 3.42 7.56
N ARG A 172 -13.03 4.07 6.46
CA ARG A 172 -14.37 3.97 5.88
C ARG A 172 -14.71 2.54 5.43
N SER A 173 -13.73 1.83 4.88
CA SER A 173 -13.88 0.42 4.48
C SER A 173 -14.01 -0.51 5.68
N ILE A 174 -13.21 -0.29 6.74
CA ILE A 174 -13.07 -1.27 7.82
C ILE A 174 -14.08 -1.05 8.94
N ILE A 175 -14.21 0.17 9.46
CA ILE A 175 -14.99 0.45 10.67
C ILE A 175 -16.49 0.58 10.34
N PRO A 176 -16.94 1.50 9.45
CA PRO A 176 -18.34 1.56 9.03
C PRO A 176 -18.75 0.46 8.03
N ASN A 177 -17.82 -0.37 7.56
CA ASN A 177 -18.05 -1.36 6.51
C ASN A 177 -18.70 -0.76 5.24
N ARG A 178 -18.23 0.43 4.85
CA ARG A 178 -18.74 1.20 3.70
C ARG A 178 -17.57 1.50 2.76
N PRO A 179 -17.20 0.53 1.89
CA PRO A 179 -16.07 0.69 1.00
C PRO A 179 -16.11 2.03 0.24
N PRO A 180 -14.95 2.70 0.06
CA PRO A 180 -14.89 3.94 -0.71
C PRO A 180 -15.28 3.69 -2.17
N THR A 181 -15.74 4.71 -2.88
CA THR A 181 -16.01 4.64 -4.32
C THR A 181 -15.09 5.60 -5.08
N ALA A 182 -15.14 5.59 -6.42
CA ALA A 182 -14.45 6.61 -7.22
C ALA A 182 -14.88 8.03 -6.83
N GLU A 183 -16.18 8.24 -6.58
CA GLU A 183 -16.71 9.54 -6.10
C GLU A 183 -16.20 9.89 -4.70
N THR A 184 -15.98 8.88 -3.85
CA THR A 184 -15.40 9.10 -2.52
C THR A 184 -13.96 9.62 -2.61
N VAL A 185 -13.17 9.05 -3.53
CA VAL A 185 -11.79 9.50 -3.81
C VAL A 185 -11.81 10.91 -4.39
N GLN A 186 -12.66 11.15 -5.41
CA GLN A 186 -12.81 12.46 -6.04
C GLN A 186 -13.16 13.54 -5.01
N ALA A 187 -14.15 13.28 -4.15
CA ALA A 187 -14.58 14.22 -3.13
C ALA A 187 -13.49 14.53 -2.10
N LEU A 188 -12.67 13.54 -1.72
CA LEU A 188 -11.54 13.76 -0.81
C LEU A 188 -10.46 14.62 -1.47
N VAL A 189 -10.09 14.32 -2.72
CA VAL A 189 -9.04 15.04 -3.43
C VAL A 189 -9.47 16.49 -3.69
N ASP A 190 -10.67 16.69 -4.24
CA ASP A 190 -11.16 18.01 -4.66
C ASP A 190 -11.46 18.93 -3.49
N ASN A 191 -12.07 18.42 -2.43
CA ASN A 191 -12.61 19.26 -1.36
C ASN A 191 -11.70 19.35 -0.14
N VAL A 192 -10.71 18.45 -0.01
CA VAL A 192 -9.84 18.39 1.18
C VAL A 192 -8.38 18.53 0.79
N MET A 193 -7.85 17.63 -0.04
CA MET A 193 -6.41 17.57 -0.28
C MET A 193 -5.89 18.74 -1.10
N ILE A 194 -6.46 18.99 -2.29
CA ILE A 194 -6.02 20.11 -3.13
C ILE A 194 -6.18 21.46 -2.41
N PRO A 195 -7.34 21.80 -1.81
CA PRO A 195 -7.48 23.05 -1.09
C PRO A 195 -6.50 23.20 0.08
N SER A 196 -6.11 22.11 0.73
CA SER A 196 -5.12 22.17 1.83
C SER A 196 -3.70 22.39 1.31
N LEU A 197 -3.37 21.80 0.15
CA LEU A 197 -2.05 21.86 -0.48
C LEU A 197 -1.79 23.18 -1.22
N THR A 198 -2.84 23.84 -1.72
CA THR A 198 -2.72 25.09 -2.49
C THR A 198 -3.06 26.34 -1.68
N ARG A 199 -3.31 26.21 -0.37
CA ARG A 199 -3.58 27.39 0.47
C ARG A 199 -2.35 28.31 0.51
N PRO A 200 -2.54 29.63 0.36
CA PRO A 200 -1.46 30.57 0.61
C PRO A 200 -0.95 30.40 2.04
N VAL A 201 0.37 30.35 2.21
CA VAL A 201 0.97 30.50 3.53
C VAL A 201 0.85 31.98 3.89
N GLU A 202 0.03 32.30 4.90
CA GLU A 202 -0.01 33.64 5.50
C GLU A 202 1.30 33.97 6.25
#